data_AF-A0A2M7S3B3-F1
#
_entry.id   AF-A0A2M7S3B3-F1
#
_cell.length_a   1.000
_cell.length_b   1.000
_cell.length_c   1.000
_cell.angle_alpha   90.00
_cell.angle_beta   90.00
_cell.angle_gamma   90.00
#
_symmetry.space_group_name_H-M   'P 1'
#
loop_
_entity.id
_entity.type
_entity.pdbx_description
1 polymer ?
#
loop_
_entity_poly.entity_id
_entity_poly.type
_entity_poly.pdbx_seq_one_letter_code
_entity_poly.pdbx_strand_id
1 'polypeptide(L)'
;MSFTNYDQVKCPCGHIFEVELYSSINVQQDPELREKILAGELNVVVCPECSMPFYAERFILYLDPSAELIAFVYPALFVSDRPCWEKKMFEDFENAQKELPDFFFKEQKFSYTPVIFFGLDNLVEVLITGEEKTGKKVLSEK
;
A
#
# COMPACT_ATOMS: atom_id res chain seq x y z
N MET A 1 4.48 -2.39 -13.21
CA MET A 1 5.80 -2.07 -12.65
C MET A 1 5.56 -1.38 -11.33
N SER A 2 6.48 -1.53 -10.39
CA SER A 2 6.45 -0.80 -9.13
C SER A 2 7.02 0.61 -9.32
N PHE A 3 6.60 1.54 -8.46
CA PHE A 3 6.97 2.95 -8.55
C PHE A 3 7.49 3.46 -7.22
N THR A 4 8.49 4.32 -7.32
CA THR A 4 9.11 5.04 -6.22
C THR A 4 8.91 6.54 -6.37
N ASN A 5 9.00 7.27 -5.26
CA ASN A 5 9.00 8.73 -5.22
C ASN A 5 10.08 9.22 -4.26
N TYR A 6 10.61 10.42 -4.52
CA TYR A 6 11.46 11.12 -3.57
C TYR A 6 10.59 11.84 -2.54
N ASP A 7 10.77 11.48 -1.28
CA ASP A 7 9.98 11.98 -0.16
C ASP A 7 10.90 12.51 0.94
N GLN A 8 10.48 13.61 1.55
CA GLN A 8 11.13 14.12 2.75
C GLN A 8 10.68 13.30 3.98
N VAL A 9 11.66 12.76 4.69
CA VAL A 9 11.46 11.97 5.92
C VAL A 9 12.15 12.63 7.10
N LYS A 10 11.58 12.43 8.29
CA LYS A 10 12.15 12.90 9.55
C LYS A 10 12.55 11.69 10.39
N CYS A 11 13.84 11.57 10.66
CA CYS A 11 14.38 10.56 11.58
C CYS A 11 13.92 10.85 13.03
N PRO A 12 13.76 9.83 13.88
CA PRO A 12 13.52 10.03 15.32
C PRO A 12 14.57 10.90 16.04
N CYS A 13 15.80 11.00 15.53
CA CYS A 13 16.81 11.93 16.07
C CYS A 13 16.52 13.41 15.77
N GLY A 14 15.59 13.69 14.85
CA GLY A 14 15.22 15.04 14.41
C GLY A 14 15.76 15.42 13.02
N HIS A 15 16.72 14.67 12.46
CA HIS A 15 17.26 14.94 11.12
C HIS A 15 16.20 14.78 10.04
N ILE A 16 16.15 15.71 9.10
CA ILE A 16 15.23 15.69 7.96
C ILE A 16 16.06 15.57 6.68
N PHE A 17 15.72 14.60 5.84
CA PHE A 17 16.44 14.33 4.60
C PHE A 17 15.49 13.73 3.56
N GLU A 18 15.91 13.77 2.30
CA GLU A 18 15.15 13.22 1.17
C GLU A 18 15.63 11.81 0.85
N VAL A 19 14.68 10.92 0.60
CA VAL A 19 14.92 9.51 0.27
C VAL A 19 13.94 9.03 -0.78
N GLU A 20 14.38 8.06 -1.57
CA GLU A 20 13.50 7.37 -2.51
C GLU A 20 12.73 6.26 -1.78
N LEU A 21 11.40 6.31 -1.83
CA LEU A 21 10.49 5.37 -1.16
C LEU A 21 9.52 4.76 -2.17
N TYR A 22 9.13 3.51 -1.95
CA TYR A 22 8.09 2.86 -2.73
C TYR A 22 6.72 3.46 -2.40
N SER A 23 5.97 3.81 -3.43
CA SER A 23 4.58 4.29 -3.34
C SER A 23 3.58 3.37 -4.03
N SER A 24 4.04 2.51 -4.94
CA SER A 24 3.22 1.50 -5.60
C SER A 24 4.05 0.25 -5.85
N ILE A 25 3.47 -0.92 -5.57
CA ILE A 25 4.13 -2.22 -5.63
C ILE A 25 3.24 -3.15 -6.44
N ASN A 26 3.80 -3.72 -7.50
CA ASN A 26 3.16 -4.75 -8.30
C ASN A 26 3.97 -6.04 -8.23
N VAL A 27 3.53 -6.98 -7.39
CA VAL A 27 4.31 -8.19 -7.12
C VAL A 27 4.26 -9.22 -8.26
N GLN A 28 3.37 -9.05 -9.24
CA GLN A 28 3.40 -9.86 -10.46
C GLN A 28 4.61 -9.50 -11.32
N GLN A 29 5.01 -8.22 -11.32
CA GLN A 29 6.16 -7.75 -12.10
C GLN A 29 7.45 -7.71 -11.26
N ASP A 30 7.34 -7.40 -9.97
CA ASP A 30 8.46 -7.23 -9.05
C ASP A 30 8.27 -8.14 -7.80
N PRO A 31 8.38 -9.47 -7.96
CA PRO A 31 8.07 -10.44 -6.88
C PRO A 31 8.99 -10.31 -5.66
N GLU A 32 10.23 -9.85 -5.84
CA GLU A 32 11.17 -9.58 -4.75
C GLU A 32 10.65 -8.55 -3.73
N LEU A 33 9.76 -7.64 -4.15
CA LEU A 33 9.18 -6.65 -3.25
C LEU A 33 8.18 -7.27 -2.28
N ARG A 34 7.58 -8.41 -2.64
CA ARG A 34 6.77 -9.19 -1.71
C ARG A 34 7.62 -9.71 -0.55
N GLU A 35 8.80 -10.22 -0.85
CA GLU A 35 9.72 -10.72 0.18
C GLU A 35 10.19 -9.58 1.08
N LYS A 36 10.51 -8.40 0.53
CA LYS A 36 10.85 -7.21 1.32
C LYS A 36 9.72 -6.74 2.25
N ILE A 37 8.46 -6.82 1.80
CA ILE A 37 7.30 -6.53 2.65
C ILE A 37 7.22 -7.54 3.79
N LEU A 38 7.30 -8.83 3.48
CA LEU A 38 7.22 -9.91 4.48
C LEU A 38 8.38 -9.86 5.49
N ALA A 39 9.56 -9.41 5.06
CA ALA A 39 10.72 -9.21 5.91
C ALA A 39 10.64 -7.92 6.75
N GLY A 40 9.67 -7.04 6.49
CA GLY A 40 9.58 -5.73 7.15
C GLY A 40 10.67 -4.75 6.72
N GLU A 41 11.29 -4.96 5.56
CA GLU A 41 12.41 -4.16 5.04
C GLU A 41 11.96 -3.09 4.04
N LEU A 42 10.69 -3.15 3.60
CA LEU A 42 10.15 -2.14 2.69
C LEU A 42 10.20 -0.75 3.33
N ASN A 43 10.71 0.25 2.60
CA ASN A 43 10.83 1.64 3.05
C ASN A 43 11.56 1.80 4.40
N VAL A 44 12.42 0.85 4.77
CA VAL A 44 13.38 1.03 5.87
C VAL A 44 14.58 1.81 5.37
N VAL A 45 14.86 2.94 6.01
CA VAL A 45 15.92 3.86 5.61
C VAL A 45 16.90 4.06 6.75
N VAL A 46 18.17 4.30 6.41
CA VAL A 46 19.23 4.58 7.38
C VAL A 46 19.47 6.09 7.44
N CYS A 47 19.39 6.67 8.63
CA CYS A 47 19.66 8.10 8.80
C CYS A 47 21.15 8.42 8.55
N PRO A 48 21.49 9.41 7.71
CA PRO A 48 22.88 9.79 7.47
C PRO A 48 23.54 10.47 8.68
N GLU A 49 22.75 11.01 9.63
CA GLU A 49 23.27 11.70 10.81
C GLU A 49 23.54 10.75 11.98
N CYS A 50 22.57 9.90 12.35
CA CYS A 50 22.70 9.03 13.51
C CYS A 50 22.97 7.55 13.16
N SER A 51 22.98 7.20 11.87
CA SER A 51 23.17 5.83 11.37
C SER A 51 22.15 4.80 11.87
N MET A 52 21.04 5.25 12.48
CA MET A 52 19.98 4.35 12.92
C MET A 52 19.01 4.07 11.77
N PRO A 53 18.65 2.79 11.54
CA PRO A 53 17.57 2.43 10.63
C PRO A 53 16.22 2.79 11.25
N PHE A 54 15.28 3.25 10.42
CA PHE A 54 13.89 3.45 10.81
C PHE A 54 12.96 3.21 9.61
N TYR A 55 11.72 2.84 9.91
CA TYR A 55 10.69 2.67 8.90
C TYR A 55 10.10 4.03 8.51
N ALA A 56 10.25 4.41 7.24
CA ALA A 56 9.66 5.62 6.68
C ALA A 56 8.25 5.33 6.19
N GLU A 57 7.28 5.39 7.11
CA GLU A 57 5.88 5.11 6.80
C GLU A 57 5.33 6.11 5.77
N ARG A 58 4.79 5.56 4.66
CA ARG A 58 4.17 6.29 3.55
C ARG A 58 2.97 5.51 3.02
N PHE A 59 2.15 6.19 2.24
CA PHE A 59 1.09 5.52 1.48
C PHE A 59 1.70 4.58 0.43
N ILE A 60 1.21 3.35 0.40
CA ILE A 60 1.62 2.32 -0.56
C ILE A 60 0.37 1.72 -1.22
N LEU A 61 0.35 1.71 -2.55
CA LEU A 61 -0.59 0.91 -3.33
C LEU A 61 0.02 -0.46 -3.61
N TYR A 62 -0.51 -1.51 -3.02
CA TYR A 62 -0.06 -2.89 -3.24
C TYR A 62 -1.00 -3.61 -4.21
N LEU A 63 -0.43 -4.21 -5.25
CA LEU A 63 -1.14 -4.98 -6.26
C LEU A 63 -0.55 -6.40 -6.32
N ASP A 64 -1.37 -7.39 -6.01
CA ASP A 64 -1.11 -8.81 -6.24
C ASP A 64 -2.21 -9.42 -7.11
N PRO A 65 -2.02 -9.42 -8.44
CA PRO A 65 -2.93 -10.07 -9.38
C PRO A 65 -3.10 -11.58 -9.17
N SER A 66 -2.11 -12.26 -8.59
CA SER A 66 -2.20 -13.72 -8.36
C SER A 66 -3.11 -14.04 -7.17
N ALA A 67 -3.13 -13.16 -6.17
CA ALA A 67 -4.01 -13.23 -5.01
C ALA A 67 -5.29 -12.38 -5.17
N GLU A 68 -5.53 -11.83 -6.37
CA GLU A 68 -6.70 -11.01 -6.66
C GLU A 68 -6.85 -9.81 -5.68
N LEU A 69 -5.72 -9.25 -5.23
CA LEU A 69 -5.65 -8.27 -4.15
C LEU A 69 -5.15 -6.91 -4.62
N ILE A 70 -5.94 -5.87 -4.30
CA ILE A 70 -5.53 -4.47 -4.40
C ILE A 70 -5.68 -3.86 -3.02
N ALA A 71 -4.56 -3.44 -2.43
CA ALA A 71 -4.50 -2.94 -1.07
C ALA A 71 -3.97 -1.51 -1.04
N PHE A 72 -4.75 -0.63 -0.43
CA PHE A 72 -4.38 0.75 -0.13
C PHE A 72 -3.88 0.80 1.31
N VAL A 73 -2.55 0.88 1.48
CA VAL A 73 -1.90 0.91 2.78
C VAL A 73 -1.59 2.36 3.13
N TYR A 74 -2.38 2.94 4.04
CA TYR A 74 -2.13 4.27 4.59
C TYR A 74 -1.26 4.20 5.84
N PRO A 75 -0.60 5.32 6.23
CA PRO A 75 0.08 5.40 7.51
C PRO A 75 -0.82 5.02 8.69
N ALA A 76 -0.28 4.30 9.69
CA ALA A 76 -1.02 3.82 10.85
C ALA A 76 -1.68 4.97 11.63
N LEU A 77 -1.06 6.15 11.64
CA LEU A 77 -1.59 7.35 12.30
C LEU A 77 -2.94 7.84 11.72
N PHE A 78 -3.30 7.43 10.51
CA PHE A 78 -4.54 7.85 9.85
C PHE A 78 -5.76 6.99 10.24
N VAL A 79 -5.57 5.98 11.09
CA VAL A 79 -6.64 5.07 11.52
C VAL A 79 -7.84 5.79 12.16
N SER A 80 -7.59 6.91 12.85
CA SER A 80 -8.64 7.72 13.50
C SER A 80 -9.63 8.32 12.48
N ASP A 81 -9.16 8.66 11.29
CA ASP A 81 -9.94 9.26 10.21
C ASP A 81 -10.34 8.23 9.15
N ARG A 82 -10.36 6.94 9.52
CA ARG A 82 -10.64 5.83 8.61
C ARG A 82 -11.83 6.05 7.66
N PRO A 83 -13.01 6.53 8.10
CA PRO A 83 -14.14 6.74 7.19
C PRO A 83 -13.84 7.73 6.06
N CYS A 84 -13.01 8.74 6.32
CA CYS A 84 -12.59 9.72 5.32
C CYS A 84 -11.67 9.07 4.28
N TRP A 85 -10.70 8.27 4.75
CA TRP A 85 -9.76 7.56 3.88
C TRP A 85 -10.40 6.42 3.10
N GLU A 86 -11.39 5.72 3.67
CA GLU A 86 -12.18 4.72 2.96
C GLU A 86 -12.94 5.35 1.80
N LYS A 87 -13.61 6.49 2.04
CA LYS A 87 -14.30 7.22 0.98
C LYS A 87 -13.32 7.65 -0.13
N LYS A 88 -12.19 8.25 0.26
CA LYS A 88 -11.15 8.69 -0.67
C LYS A 88 -10.60 7.51 -1.50
N MET A 89 -10.34 6.36 -0.86
CA MET A 89 -9.89 5.15 -1.54
C MET A 89 -10.87 4.73 -2.65
N PHE A 90 -12.18 4.70 -2.36
CA PHE A 90 -13.18 4.38 -3.38
C PHE A 90 -13.17 5.39 -4.53
N GLU A 91 -13.12 6.69 -4.21
CA GLU A 91 -13.06 7.75 -5.23
C GLU A 91 -11.81 7.62 -6.12
N ASP A 92 -10.63 7.43 -5.51
CA ASP A 92 -9.35 7.24 -6.22
C ASP A 92 -9.38 5.97 -7.10
N PHE A 93 -9.92 4.87 -6.58
CA PHE A 93 -10.03 3.61 -7.31
C PHE A 93 -11.00 3.72 -8.50
N GLU A 94 -12.18 4.33 -8.30
CA GLU A 94 -13.14 4.57 -9.39
C GLU A 94 -12.58 5.47 -10.48
N ASN A 95 -11.80 6.49 -10.11
CA ASN A 95 -11.14 7.36 -11.09
C ASN A 95 -10.07 6.62 -11.87
N ALA A 96 -9.22 5.83 -11.20
CA ALA A 96 -8.22 5.01 -11.87
C ALA A 96 -8.85 4.00 -12.86
N GLN A 97 -10.01 3.43 -12.53
CA GLN A 97 -10.75 2.56 -13.43
C GLN A 97 -11.26 3.28 -14.69
N LYS A 98 -11.60 4.57 -14.60
CA LYS A 98 -12.11 5.37 -15.74
C LYS A 98 -10.99 5.83 -16.68
N GLU A 99 -9.79 6.07 -16.16
CA GLU A 99 -8.67 6.62 -16.93
C GLU A 99 -7.86 5.56 -17.70
N LEU A 100 -8.04 4.28 -17.38
CA LEU A 100 -7.36 3.20 -18.09
C LEU A 100 -8.05 2.89 -19.44
N PRO A 101 -7.30 2.81 -20.56
CA PRO A 101 -7.89 2.58 -21.88
C PRO A 101 -8.54 1.20 -22.00
N ASP A 102 -9.64 1.12 -22.76
CA ASP A 102 -10.45 -0.10 -23.06
C ASP A 102 -9.62 -1.37 -23.39
N PHE A 103 -8.40 -1.20 -23.89
CA PHE A 103 -7.51 -2.30 -24.28
C PHE A 103 -7.00 -3.14 -23.09
N PHE A 104 -6.84 -2.55 -21.89
CA PHE A 104 -6.51 -3.30 -20.68
C PHE A 104 -7.71 -4.07 -20.10
N PHE A 105 -8.93 -3.60 -20.36
CA PHE A 105 -10.16 -4.10 -19.75
C PHE A 105 -10.86 -5.24 -20.48
N LYS A 106 -10.48 -5.58 -21.72
CA LYS A 106 -11.14 -6.67 -22.45
C LYS A 106 -10.89 -8.06 -21.86
N GLU A 107 -9.83 -8.24 -21.08
CA GLU A 107 -9.50 -9.54 -20.47
C GLU A 107 -9.35 -9.50 -18.94
N GLN A 108 -9.22 -8.33 -18.31
CA GLN A 108 -9.15 -8.18 -16.85
C GLN A 108 -10.13 -7.10 -16.36
N LYS A 109 -11.41 -7.47 -16.21
CA LYS A 109 -12.25 -6.81 -15.21
C LYS A 109 -11.65 -7.17 -13.85
N PHE A 110 -10.94 -6.25 -13.20
CA PHE A 110 -10.65 -6.38 -11.78
C PHE A 110 -12.00 -6.45 -11.04
N SER A 111 -12.52 -7.66 -10.81
CA SER A 111 -13.72 -7.89 -10.00
C SER A 111 -13.43 -7.75 -8.50
N TYR A 112 -12.21 -7.34 -8.15
CA TYR A 112 -11.73 -7.29 -6.80
C TYR A 112 -12.06 -5.94 -6.18
N THR A 113 -12.48 -5.99 -4.93
CA THR A 113 -12.78 -4.80 -4.15
C THR A 113 -11.49 -4.31 -3.52
N PRO A 114 -11.14 -3.01 -3.63
CA PRO A 114 -9.96 -2.50 -2.96
C PRO A 114 -10.10 -2.66 -1.45
N VAL A 115 -9.01 -3.06 -0.80
CA VAL A 115 -8.94 -3.23 0.66
C VAL A 115 -8.09 -2.10 1.23
N ILE A 116 -8.53 -1.52 2.35
CA ILE A 116 -7.77 -0.52 3.08
C ILE A 116 -7.03 -1.15 4.26
N PHE A 117 -5.77 -0.76 4.44
CA PHE A 117 -4.97 -1.06 5.62
C PHE A 117 -4.37 0.23 6.20
N PHE A 118 -4.11 0.22 7.50
CA PHE A 118 -3.42 1.29 8.21
C PHE A 118 -2.16 0.71 8.82
N GLY A 119 -0.99 1.07 8.30
CA GLY A 119 0.28 0.43 8.61
C GLY A 119 0.53 -0.83 7.78
N LEU A 120 1.81 -1.10 7.53
CA LEU A 120 2.26 -2.22 6.69
C LEU A 120 2.06 -3.58 7.39
N ASP A 121 2.07 -3.61 8.71
CA ASP A 121 1.92 -4.82 9.52
C ASP A 121 0.60 -5.56 9.21
N ASN A 122 -0.48 -4.80 9.02
CA ASN A 122 -1.79 -5.37 8.68
C ASN A 122 -1.79 -6.04 7.29
N LEU A 123 -1.03 -5.50 6.33
CA LEU A 123 -0.86 -6.14 5.02
C LEU A 123 -0.03 -7.43 5.17
N VAL A 124 1.07 -7.38 5.91
CA VAL A 124 1.95 -8.54 6.16
C VAL A 124 1.17 -9.69 6.78
N GLU A 125 0.32 -9.41 7.77
CA GLU A 125 -0.53 -10.43 8.41
C GLU A 125 -1.43 -11.15 7.39
N VAL A 126 -2.05 -10.41 6.47
CA VAL A 126 -2.89 -10.98 5.40
C VAL A 126 -2.06 -11.83 4.44
N LEU A 127 -0.87 -11.35 4.06
CA LEU A 127 0.02 -12.07 3.15
C LEU A 127 0.58 -13.37 3.74
N ILE A 128 0.80 -13.43 5.07
CA ILE A 128 1.27 -14.62 5.78
C ILE A 128 0.13 -15.64 5.98
N THR A 129 -1.04 -15.16 6.41
CA THR A 129 -2.15 -16.05 6.79
C THR A 129 -2.79 -16.71 5.55
N GLY A 130 -2.54 -16.17 4.34
CA GLY A 130 -3.09 -16.71 3.09
C GLY A 130 -4.62 -16.59 3.02
N GLU A 131 -5.24 -15.84 3.93
CA GLU A 131 -6.68 -15.67 3.98
C GLU A 131 -7.11 -14.57 3.02
N GLU A 132 -7.84 -14.99 1.99
CA GLU A 132 -8.77 -14.19 1.21
C GLU A 132 -9.78 -13.50 2.16
N LYS A 133 -9.39 -12.40 2.79
CA LYS A 133 -10.37 -11.44 3.28
C LYS A 133 -10.87 -10.65 2.08
N THR A 134 -11.64 -11.31 1.21
CA THR A 134 -12.66 -10.66 0.38
C THR A 134 -13.31 -9.60 1.24
N GLY A 135 -13.26 -8.36 0.77
CA GLY A 135 -13.70 -7.17 1.49
C GLY A 135 -14.93 -7.50 2.33
N LYS A 136 -14.77 -7.41 3.66
CA LYS A 136 -15.92 -7.46 4.56
C LYS A 136 -16.94 -6.49 3.98
N LYS A 137 -18.08 -7.04 3.54
CA LYS A 137 -19.33 -6.30 3.34
C LYS A 137 -19.37 -5.25 4.44
N VAL A 138 -19.31 -3.97 4.06
CA VAL A 138 -19.80 -2.90 4.90
C VAL A 138 -21.29 -3.18 5.05
N LEU A 139 -21.60 -3.98 6.06
CA LEU A 139 -22.95 -4.36 6.41
C LEU A 139 -23.59 -3.10 6.96
N SER A 140 -24.59 -2.64 6.22
CA SER A 140 -25.57 -1.67 6.66
C SER A 140 -26.22 -2.15 7.96
N GLU A 141 -26.04 -1.40 9.03
CA GLU A 141 -26.88 -1.37 10.24
C GLU A 141 -26.69 0.05 10.82
N LYS A 142 -27.67 0.92 11.02
CA LYS A 142 -29.13 0.89 10.90
C LYS A 142 -29.60 2.34 10.83
#